data_AF-A0A317JUF0-F1
#
_entry.id   AF-A0A317JUF0-F1
#
_cell.length_a   1.000
_cell.length_b   1.000
_cell.length_c   1.000
_cell.angle_alpha   90.00
_cell.angle_beta   90.00
_cell.angle_gamma   90.00
#
_symmetry.space_group_name_H-M   'P 1'
#
loop_
_entity.id
_entity.type
_entity.pdbx_description
1 polymer ?
#
loop_
_entity_poly.entity_id
_entity_poly.type
_entity_poly.pdbx_seq_one_letter_code
_entity_poly.pdbx_strand_id
1 'polypeptide(L)'
;MLVIHGVWLSRVGLAVWAEDAALPGRALRRPGRAPRERPHPFAADHTTLAAALGGLPGEPTTVLLTLPTRGGSPLDSPELDRTAVAEPLRGPVAPAGWRAPALAYAPDAAFALLRDLDVAAA
;
A
#
# COMPACT_ATOMS: atom_id res chain seq x y z
N MET A 1 5.83 6.13 9.82
CA MET A 1 6.85 5.38 9.04
C MET A 1 6.14 4.80 7.84
N LEU A 2 6.77 4.86 6.65
CA LEU A 2 6.19 4.28 5.43
C LEU A 2 6.88 2.97 5.06
N VAL A 3 6.10 1.97 4.66
CA VAL A 3 6.59 0.78 3.94
C VAL A 3 6.15 0.94 2.49
N ILE A 4 7.11 1.05 1.57
CA ILE A 4 6.86 1.32 0.15
C ILE A 4 6.86 0.00 -0.62
N HIS A 5 5.83 -0.21 -1.44
CA HIS A 5 5.64 -1.39 -2.26
C HIS A 5 5.54 -1.02 -3.73
N GLY A 6 6.13 -1.86 -4.59
CA GLY A 6 5.99 -1.77 -6.04
C GLY A 6 5.19 -2.94 -6.59
N VAL A 7 4.30 -2.68 -7.54
CA VAL A 7 3.60 -3.71 -8.32
C VAL A 7 3.66 -3.38 -9.81
N TRP A 8 4.07 -4.36 -10.61
CA TRP A 8 4.11 -4.24 -12.06
C TRP A 8 2.74 -4.53 -12.65
N LEU A 9 2.20 -3.56 -13.38
CA LEU A 9 0.91 -3.63 -14.05
C LEU A 9 1.14 -3.74 -15.56
N SER A 10 0.59 -4.80 -16.15
CA SER A 10 0.60 -5.00 -17.60
C SER A 10 0.05 -3.76 -18.31
N ARG A 11 0.81 -3.24 -19.30
CA ARG A 11 0.51 -2.05 -20.11
C ARG A 11 0.59 -0.68 -19.41
N VAL A 12 0.84 -0.63 -18.10
CA VAL A 12 1.03 0.65 -17.37
C VAL A 12 2.49 0.83 -17.01
N GLY A 13 3.12 -0.18 -16.40
CA GLY A 13 4.46 -0.09 -15.83
C GLY A 13 4.42 -0.33 -14.32
N LEU A 14 5.19 0.43 -13.56
CA LEU A 14 5.30 0.28 -12.11
C LEU A 14 4.24 1.15 -11.41
N ALA A 15 3.40 0.55 -10.60
CA ALA A 15 2.60 1.28 -9.61
C ALA A 15 3.27 1.16 -8.24
N VAL A 16 3.56 2.30 -7.62
CA VAL A 16 4.10 2.39 -6.28
C VAL A 16 2.99 2.78 -5.32
N TRP A 17 2.90 2.13 -4.18
CA TRP A 17 1.98 2.47 -3.09
C TRP A 17 2.71 2.29 -1.76
N ALA A 18 2.12 2.76 -0.65
CA ALA A 18 2.76 2.61 0.65
C ALA A 18 1.76 2.35 1.78
N GLU A 19 2.19 1.59 2.78
CA GLU A 19 1.56 1.52 4.10
C GLU A 19 2.14 2.60 5.01
N ASP A 20 1.30 3.29 5.78
CA ASP A 20 1.71 4.26 6.80
C ASP A 20 1.37 3.77 8.21
N ALA A 21 2.40 3.64 9.03
CA ALA A 21 2.28 3.23 10.43
C ALA A 21 1.53 4.25 11.30
N ALA A 22 1.40 5.51 10.86
CA ALA A 22 0.62 6.53 11.55
C ALA A 22 -0.89 6.34 11.36
N LEU A 23 -1.33 5.55 10.37
CA LEU A 23 -2.73 5.29 10.11
C LEU A 23 -3.29 4.18 11.03
N PRO A 24 -4.61 4.19 11.31
CA PRO A 24 -5.22 3.23 12.22
C PRO A 24 -4.97 1.80 11.79
N GLY A 25 -4.49 0.95 12.69
CA GLY A 25 -4.06 -0.40 12.36
C GLY A 25 -5.14 -1.44 12.05
N ARG A 26 -6.40 -1.01 11.85
CA ARG A 26 -7.47 -1.90 11.38
C ARG A 26 -8.42 -1.22 10.40
N ALA A 27 -8.95 -2.02 9.48
CA ALA A 27 -10.12 -1.61 8.71
C ALA A 27 -11.33 -1.35 9.64
N LEU A 28 -12.03 -0.25 9.36
CA LEU A 28 -13.29 0.07 10.03
C LEU A 28 -14.32 -1.02 9.75
N ARG A 29 -14.85 -1.63 10.81
CA ARG A 29 -15.91 -2.63 10.70
C ARG A 29 -17.20 -1.93 10.31
N ARG A 30 -17.86 -2.43 9.26
CA ARG A 30 -19.21 -2.02 8.87
C ARG A 30 -20.17 -3.19 9.08
N PRO A 31 -21.37 -2.97 9.63
CA PRO A 31 -22.38 -4.02 9.72
C PRO A 31 -22.79 -4.50 8.30
N GLY A 32 -23.03 -5.80 8.16
CA GLY A 32 -23.45 -6.43 6.91
C GLY A 32 -22.33 -7.15 6.13
N ARG A 33 -22.66 -7.58 4.91
CA ARG A 33 -21.73 -8.31 4.04
C ARG A 33 -20.60 -7.38 3.61
N ALA A 34 -19.38 -7.82 3.87
CA ALA A 34 -18.19 -7.11 3.47
C ALA A 34 -18.16 -6.98 1.92
N PRO A 35 -17.95 -5.77 1.33
CA PRO A 35 -17.74 -5.57 -0.11
C PRO A 35 -16.71 -6.51 -0.75
N ARG A 36 -16.71 -6.67 -2.08
CA ARG A 36 -15.65 -7.43 -2.77
C ARG A 36 -14.30 -6.72 -2.75
N GLU A 37 -14.33 -5.40 -2.86
CA GLU A 37 -13.15 -4.52 -2.87
C GLU A 37 -13.34 -3.44 -1.82
N ARG A 38 -12.28 -3.12 -1.07
CA ARG A 38 -12.33 -2.16 0.04
C ARG A 38 -11.15 -1.20 -0.02
N PRO A 39 -11.28 0.04 0.46
CA PRO A 39 -10.11 0.90 0.70
C PRO A 39 -9.13 0.22 1.66
N HIS A 40 -7.85 0.23 1.32
CA HIS A 40 -6.78 -0.26 2.19
C HIS A 40 -6.65 0.69 3.39
N PRO A 41 -6.84 0.20 4.62
CA PRO A 41 -6.97 1.06 5.81
C PRO A 41 -5.68 1.78 6.20
N PHE A 42 -4.53 1.26 5.76
CA PHE A 42 -3.21 1.80 6.11
C PHE A 42 -2.52 2.43 4.91
N ALA A 43 -3.19 2.56 3.77
CA ALA A 43 -2.51 3.09 2.60
C ALA A 43 -2.32 4.61 2.73
N ALA A 44 -1.08 5.05 2.53
CA ALA A 44 -0.74 6.46 2.44
C ALA A 44 -1.49 7.12 1.27
N ASP A 45 -1.78 8.41 1.38
CA ASP A 45 -2.34 9.18 0.27
C ASP A 45 -1.29 9.54 -0.78
N HIS A 46 -1.75 10.05 -1.93
CA HIS A 46 -0.87 10.41 -3.05
C HIS A 46 0.17 11.48 -2.68
N THR A 47 -0.22 12.44 -1.83
CA THR A 47 0.66 13.54 -1.42
C THR A 47 1.81 13.03 -0.56
N THR A 48 1.49 12.20 0.43
CA THR A 48 2.45 11.56 1.34
C THR A 48 3.39 10.65 0.55
N LEU A 49 2.86 9.89 -0.40
CA LEU A 49 3.63 9.01 -1.26
C LEU A 49 4.57 9.80 -2.20
N ALA A 50 4.09 10.84 -2.87
CA ALA A 50 4.91 11.67 -3.75
C ALA A 50 6.06 12.35 -2.99
N ALA A 51 5.79 12.84 -1.77
CA ALA A 51 6.81 13.42 -0.91
C ALA A 51 7.89 12.39 -0.52
N ALA A 52 7.49 11.15 -0.21
CA ALA A 52 8.42 10.07 0.13
C ALA A 52 9.31 9.63 -1.05
N LEU A 53 8.82 9.79 -2.29
CA LEU A 53 9.56 9.49 -3.52
C LEU A 53 10.36 10.70 -4.05
N GLY A 54 10.65 11.69 -3.22
CA GLY A 54 11.45 12.86 -3.60
C GLY A 54 10.76 13.79 -4.60
N GLY A 55 9.42 13.73 -4.70
CA GLY A 55 8.64 14.56 -5.63
C GLY A 55 8.72 14.12 -7.09
N LEU A 56 9.24 12.93 -7.38
CA LEU A 56 9.34 12.40 -8.74
C LEU A 56 7.93 12.23 -9.36
N PRO A 57 7.68 12.80 -10.56
CA PRO A 57 6.35 12.83 -11.15
C PRO A 57 5.88 11.41 -11.50
N GLY A 58 4.80 10.99 -10.86
CA GLY A 58 4.04 9.78 -11.20
C GLY A 58 2.56 10.12 -11.36
N GLU A 59 1.84 9.32 -12.15
CA GLU A 59 0.40 9.53 -12.38
C GLU A 59 -0.41 9.02 -11.18
N PRO A 60 -1.20 9.87 -10.50
CA PRO A 60 -2.08 9.42 -9.41
C PRO A 60 -3.08 8.38 -9.89
N THR A 61 -3.09 7.21 -9.25
CA THR A 61 -3.99 6.11 -9.58
C THR A 61 -4.45 5.37 -8.32
N THR A 62 -5.22 4.30 -8.51
CA THR A 62 -5.60 3.36 -7.45
C THR A 62 -5.35 1.95 -7.94
N VAL A 63 -4.59 1.16 -7.17
CA VAL A 63 -4.31 -0.24 -7.49
C VAL A 63 -5.18 -1.18 -6.64
N LEU A 64 -5.70 -2.24 -7.26
CA LEU A 64 -6.39 -3.33 -6.56
C LEU A 64 -5.39 -4.44 -6.25
N LEU A 65 -5.20 -4.73 -4.97
CA LEU A 65 -4.28 -5.71 -4.43
C LEU A 65 -5.04 -6.89 -3.85
N THR A 66 -4.57 -8.11 -4.09
CA THR A 66 -5.08 -9.29 -3.39
C THR A 66 -4.16 -9.58 -2.22
N LEU A 67 -4.59 -9.25 -1.00
CA LEU A 67 -3.75 -9.32 0.20
C LEU A 67 -4.23 -10.37 1.21
N PRO A 68 -3.32 -11.00 1.96
CA PRO A 68 -3.65 -11.81 3.12
C PRO A 68 -4.50 -11.00 4.11
N THR A 69 -5.69 -11.49 4.42
CA THR A 69 -6.69 -10.78 5.24
C THR A 69 -7.13 -11.66 6.39
N ARG A 70 -7.14 -11.10 7.62
CA ARG A 70 -7.66 -11.76 8.82
C ARG A 70 -8.65 -10.85 9.52
N GLY A 71 -9.78 -11.41 9.97
CA GLY A 71 -10.80 -10.65 10.70
C GLY A 71 -11.33 -9.42 9.97
N GLY A 72 -11.27 -9.40 8.63
CA GLY A 72 -11.72 -8.30 7.78
C GLY A 72 -10.72 -7.15 7.60
N SER A 73 -9.46 -7.30 8.02
CA SER A 73 -8.38 -6.33 7.83
C SER A 73 -7.21 -7.00 7.09
N PRO A 74 -6.48 -6.28 6.20
CA PRO A 74 -5.26 -6.85 5.65
C PRO A 74 -4.26 -7.05 6.80
N LEU A 75 -3.41 -8.05 6.67
CA LEU A 75 -2.25 -8.18 7.55
C LEU A 75 -1.27 -7.05 7.20
N ASP A 76 -0.70 -6.44 8.24
CA ASP A 76 0.37 -5.46 8.08
C ASP A 76 1.59 -6.11 7.45
N SER A 77 2.37 -5.34 6.68
CA SER A 77 3.70 -5.79 6.28
C SER A 77 4.58 -5.99 7.51
N PRO A 78 5.46 -7.01 7.53
CA PRO A 78 6.31 -7.28 8.69
C PRO A 78 7.31 -6.14 8.97
N GLU A 79 7.64 -5.34 7.96
CA GLU A 79 8.48 -4.15 8.09
C GLU A 79 7.74 -2.99 8.75
N LEU A 80 6.41 -3.02 8.83
CA LEU A 80 5.62 -1.93 9.40
C LEU A 80 5.75 -1.92 10.93
N ASP A 81 6.68 -1.12 11.45
CA ASP A 81 6.86 -0.95 12.89
C ASP A 81 5.68 -0.17 13.50
N ARG A 82 4.83 -0.89 14.23
CA ARG A 82 3.72 -0.32 14.98
C ARG A 82 4.03 -0.34 16.46
N THR A 83 4.17 0.86 17.01
CA THR A 83 4.41 1.09 18.44
C THR A 83 3.22 0.71 19.32
N ALA A 84 2.01 0.59 18.76
CA ALA A 84 0.81 0.22 19.49
C ALA A 84 0.52 -1.29 19.41
N VAL A 85 0.44 -1.95 20.56
CA VAL A 85 0.03 -3.36 20.67
C VAL A 85 -1.47 -3.47 20.34
N ALA A 86 -1.78 -3.98 19.15
CA ALA A 86 -3.15 -4.27 18.75
C ALA A 86 -3.56 -5.68 19.19
N GLU A 87 -4.78 -5.81 19.76
CA GLU A 87 -5.41 -7.12 20.00
C GLU A 87 -5.32 -8.03 18.74
N PRO A 88 -4.89 -9.31 18.87
CA PRO A 88 -4.79 -10.19 17.71
C PRO A 88 -6.16 -10.41 17.05
N LEU A 89 -6.26 -10.17 15.74
CA LEU A 89 -7.43 -10.56 14.98
C LEU A 89 -7.53 -12.09 14.94
N ARG A 90 -8.72 -12.63 15.18
CA ARG A 90 -8.98 -14.08 15.16
C ARG A 90 -9.50 -14.55 13.80
N GLY A 91 -9.38 -15.85 13.55
CA GLY A 91 -9.89 -16.52 12.35
C GLY A 91 -8.83 -16.84 11.29
N PRO A 92 -9.20 -17.59 10.25
CA PRO A 92 -8.28 -17.97 9.19
C PRO A 92 -7.82 -16.76 8.38
N VAL A 93 -6.64 -16.87 7.78
CA VAL A 93 -6.17 -15.91 6.77
C VAL A 93 -6.75 -16.34 5.43
N ALA A 94 -7.37 -15.40 4.72
CA ALA A 94 -7.88 -15.60 3.38
C ALA A 94 -7.50 -14.41 2.49
N PRO A 95 -7.32 -14.61 1.17
CA PRO A 95 -7.10 -13.51 0.24
C PRO A 95 -8.35 -12.63 0.12
N ALA A 96 -8.17 -11.30 0.08
CA ALA A 96 -9.24 -10.35 -0.23
C ALA A 96 -8.71 -9.14 -1.03
N GLY A 97 -9.62 -8.47 -1.76
CA GLY A 97 -9.31 -7.31 -2.58
C GLY A 97 -9.26 -6.00 -1.80
N TRP A 98 -8.15 -5.28 -1.91
CA TRP A 98 -7.90 -3.99 -1.27
C TRP A 98 -7.43 -2.94 -2.27
N ARG A 99 -8.03 -1.76 -2.24
CA ARG A 99 -7.70 -0.62 -3.10
C ARG A 99 -6.77 0.33 -2.35
N ALA A 100 -5.60 0.58 -2.89
CA ALA A 100 -4.62 1.51 -2.34
C ALA A 100 -4.38 2.68 -3.32
N PRO A 101 -4.31 3.94 -2.84
CA PRO A 101 -3.72 5.03 -3.61
C PRO A 101 -2.31 4.66 -4.06
N ALA A 102 -1.98 4.99 -5.30
CA ALA A 102 -0.69 4.67 -5.90
C ALA A 102 -0.25 5.77 -6.87
N LEU A 103 1.04 5.80 -7.18
CA LEU A 103 1.61 6.56 -8.28
C LEU A 103 2.08 5.58 -9.37
N ALA A 104 1.60 5.76 -10.60
CA ALA A 104 1.99 4.96 -11.74
C ALA A 104 3.11 5.61 -12.53
N TYR A 105 4.07 4.79 -12.95
CA TYR A 105 5.23 5.18 -13.74
C TYR A 105 5.30 4.28 -14.97
N ALA A 106 5.37 4.91 -16.15
CA ALA A 106 5.71 4.21 -17.38
C ALA A 106 7.09 3.52 -17.25
N PRO A 107 7.40 2.47 -18.03
CA PRO A 107 8.61 1.66 -17.83
C PRO A 107 9.92 2.47 -17.73
N ASP A 108 10.14 3.45 -18.60
CA ASP A 108 11.36 4.28 -18.56
C ASP A 108 11.42 5.18 -17.33
N ALA A 109 10.29 5.75 -16.92
CA ALA A 109 10.18 6.55 -15.70
C ALA A 109 10.35 5.69 -14.44
N ALA A 110 9.86 4.44 -14.47
CA ALA A 110 10.05 3.49 -13.39
C ALA A 110 11.53 3.11 -13.23
N PHE A 111 12.26 2.93 -14.33
CA PHE A 111 13.70 2.69 -14.27
C PHE A 111 14.46 3.87 -13.66
N ALA A 112 14.16 5.10 -14.10
CA ALA A 112 14.75 6.30 -13.52
C ALA A 112 14.49 6.40 -12.01
N LEU A 113 13.22 6.20 -11.59
CA LEU A 113 12.83 6.18 -10.18
C LEU A 113 13.63 5.15 -9.37
N LEU A 114 13.67 3.89 -9.81
CA LEU A 114 14.32 2.82 -9.06
C LEU A 114 15.83 3.02 -8.96
N ARG A 115 16.46 3.53 -10.01
CA ARG A 115 17.89 3.88 -9.99
C ARG A 115 18.17 4.99 -8.99
N ASP A 116 17.35 6.03 -8.97
CA ASP A 116 17.58 7.17 -8.07
C ASP A 116 17.34 6.78 -6.59
N LEU A 117 16.42 5.84 -6.32
CA LEU A 117 16.23 5.26 -4.98
C LEU A 117 17.44 4.41 -4.52
N ASP A 118 18.07 3.67 -5.42
CA ASP A 118 19.27 2.88 -5.10
C ASP A 118 20.44 3.79 -4.72
N VAL A 119 20.64 4.88 -5.47
CA VAL A 119 21.67 5.87 -5.17
C VAL A 119 21.41 6.58 -3.83
N ALA A 120 20.15 6.83 -3.47
CA ALA A 120 19.79 7.43 -2.19
C ALA A 120 20.00 6.48 -0.99
N ALA A 121 20.05 5.16 -1.23
CA ALA A 121 20.26 4.15 -0.20
C ALA A 121 21.75 3.78 0.01
N ALA A 122 22.64 4.20 -0.90
CA ALA A 122 24.08 3.96 -0.88
C ALA A 122 24.86 5.07 -0.17
#